data_AF-A0A251WK79-F1
#
_entry.id   AF-A0A251WK79-F1
#
_cell.length_a   1.000
_cell.length_b   1.000
_cell.length_c   1.000
_cell.angle_alpha   90.00
_cell.angle_beta   90.00
_cell.angle_gamma   90.00
#
_symmetry.space_group_name_H-M   'P 1'
#
loop_
_entity.id
_entity.type
_entity.pdbx_description
1 polymer ?
#
loop_
_entity_poly.entity_id
_entity_poly.type
_entity_poly.pdbx_seq_one_letter_code
_entity_poly.pdbx_strand_id
1 'polypeptide(L)'
;MNNPSSSRTSDTDWERVREMQDHEIDLSDIPETTPEQMTKATFRVGRVPVERKQESVQLMIDSFVLEYFKAKAGDRDYQALVNAALTEYMMSHPLS
;
A
#
# COMPACT_ATOMS: atom_id res chain seq x y z
N MET A 1 -26.62 27.15 -3.44
CA MET A 1 -26.14 26.59 -2.16
C MET A 1 -24.64 26.87 -2.10
N ASN A 2 -24.19 27.76 -1.21
CA ASN A 2 -22.78 28.12 -1.06
C ASN A 2 -22.27 27.46 0.22
N ASN A 3 -21.43 26.43 0.09
CA ASN A 3 -20.81 25.78 1.24
C ASN A 3 -19.51 26.53 1.56
N PRO A 4 -19.37 27.22 2.71
CA PRO A 4 -18.10 27.86 3.05
C PRO A 4 -17.06 26.76 3.30
N SER A 5 -16.09 26.68 2.39
CA SER A 5 -14.82 25.98 2.60
C SER A 5 -14.24 26.38 3.95
N SER A 6 -13.78 25.41 4.75
CA SER A 6 -13.07 25.65 6.01
C SER A 6 -12.07 26.80 5.85
N SER A 7 -12.24 27.85 6.66
CA SER A 7 -11.48 29.09 6.49
C SER A 7 -10.03 28.91 6.91
N ARG A 8 -9.15 28.71 5.93
CA ARG A 8 -7.83 29.31 5.65
C ARG A 8 -6.79 29.66 6.75
N THR A 9 -6.94 29.26 8.00
CA THR A 9 -5.83 29.22 8.97
C THR A 9 -6.15 28.17 10.03
N SER A 10 -5.39 27.08 10.04
CA SER A 10 -5.44 26.13 11.15
C SER A 10 -4.93 26.84 12.40
N ASP A 11 -5.63 26.76 13.53
CA ASP A 11 -5.09 27.19 14.84
C ASP A 11 -3.99 26.23 15.35
N THR A 12 -3.62 25.25 14.53
CA THR A 12 -2.56 24.29 14.80
C THR A 12 -1.20 24.97 14.66
N ASP A 13 -0.39 24.84 15.72
CA ASP A 13 1.04 25.15 15.66
C ASP A 13 1.76 24.11 14.80
N TRP A 14 1.88 24.41 13.51
CA TRP A 14 2.51 23.54 12.53
C TRP A 14 4.03 23.48 12.66
N GLU A 15 4.67 24.45 13.30
CA GLU A 15 6.13 24.40 13.54
C GLU A 15 6.43 23.38 14.62
N ARG A 16 5.71 23.44 15.75
CA ARG A 16 5.79 22.41 16.80
C ARG A 16 5.54 21.00 16.27
N VAL A 17 4.49 20.81 15.47
CA VAL A 17 4.14 19.48 14.92
C VAL A 17 5.22 18.97 13.95
N ARG A 18 5.90 19.86 13.22
CA ARG A 18 6.99 19.48 12.30
C ARG A 18 8.27 19.06 13.03
N GLU A 19 8.52 19.62 14.22
CA GLU A 19 9.73 19.33 15.02
C GLU A 19 9.53 18.20 16.04
N MET A 20 8.28 17.85 16.34
CA MET A 20 7.90 16.82 17.30
C MET A 20 8.53 15.47 16.94
N GLN A 21 9.20 14.86 17.92
CA GLN A 21 9.78 13.54 17.79
C GLN A 21 8.74 12.45 18.03
N ASP A 22 8.98 11.26 17.49
CA ASP A 22 8.03 10.14 17.52
C ASP A 22 7.62 9.74 18.96
N HIS A 23 8.56 9.79 19.91
CA HIS A 23 8.30 9.47 21.32
C HIS A 23 7.48 10.53 22.07
N GLU A 24 7.28 11.70 21.49
CA GLU A 24 6.45 12.78 22.04
C GLU A 24 4.98 12.67 21.57
N ILE A 25 4.70 11.74 20.65
CA ILE A 25 3.34 11.45 20.18
C ILE A 25 2.62 10.62 21.23
N ASP A 26 1.52 11.16 21.75
CA ASP A 26 0.63 10.43 22.65
C ASP A 26 -0.19 9.40 21.86
N LEU A 27 -0.01 8.12 22.20
CA LEU A 27 -0.70 6.97 21.62
C LEU A 27 -1.63 6.29 22.63
N SER A 28 -1.90 6.94 23.77
CA SER A 28 -2.73 6.35 24.84
C SER A 28 -4.18 6.10 24.42
N ASP A 29 -4.68 6.86 23.45
CA ASP A 29 -6.04 6.72 22.88
C ASP A 29 -6.09 5.77 21.67
N ILE A 30 -5.01 5.71 20.88
CA ILE A 30 -4.93 4.93 19.64
C ILE A 30 -3.59 4.15 19.64
N PRO A 31 -3.62 2.86 20.03
CA PRO A 31 -2.41 2.04 20.02
C PRO A 31 -1.90 1.80 18.59
N GLU A 32 -0.62 1.50 18.47
CA GLU A 32 0.01 1.23 17.18
C GLU A 32 -0.65 0.07 16.44
N THR A 33 -0.70 0.18 15.12
CA THR A 33 -1.26 -0.87 14.26
C THR A 33 -0.36 -2.09 14.28
N THR A 34 -0.90 -3.24 14.68
CA THR A 34 -0.14 -4.49 14.68
C THR A 34 0.07 -5.04 13.26
N PRO A 35 1.13 -5.85 13.02
CA PRO A 35 1.34 -6.49 11.71
C PRO A 35 0.16 -7.36 11.25
N GLU A 36 -0.54 -7.99 12.19
CA GLU A 36 -1.75 -8.79 11.93
C GLU A 36 -2.92 -7.92 11.45
N GLN A 37 -3.07 -6.73 12.01
CA GLN A 37 -4.08 -5.75 11.59
C GLN A 37 -3.74 -5.18 10.20
N MET A 38 -2.47 -4.90 9.93
CA MET A 38 -2.00 -4.43 8.63
C MET A 38 -2.26 -5.45 7.52
N THR A 39 -2.15 -6.75 7.82
CA THR A 39 -2.43 -7.83 6.85
C THR A 39 -3.87 -7.80 6.32
N LYS A 40 -4.82 -7.29 7.12
CA LYS A 40 -6.23 -7.15 6.75
C LYS A 40 -6.55 -5.81 6.09
N ALA A 41 -5.58 -4.91 5.98
CA ALA A 41 -5.79 -3.59 5.40
C ALA A 41 -6.11 -3.71 3.90
N THR A 42 -7.17 -3.02 3.46
CA THR A 42 -7.53 -2.94 2.05
C THR A 42 -6.93 -1.67 1.45
N PHE A 43 -6.14 -1.81 0.39
CA PHE A 43 -5.59 -0.66 -0.33
C PHE A 43 -6.71 0.15 -0.99
N ARG A 44 -6.76 1.46 -0.71
CA ARG A 44 -7.73 2.40 -1.26
C ARG A 44 -7.01 3.60 -1.83
N VAL A 45 -7.42 4.03 -3.02
CA VAL A 45 -6.97 5.30 -3.62
C VAL A 45 -8.18 6.22 -3.67
N GLY A 46 -8.07 7.43 -3.14
CA GLY A 46 -9.17 8.42 -3.17
C GLY A 46 -10.47 7.95 -2.48
N ARG A 47 -10.37 7.12 -1.43
CA ARG A 47 -11.50 6.49 -0.70
C ARG A 47 -12.29 5.44 -1.49
N VAL A 48 -11.90 5.12 -2.72
CA VAL A 48 -12.52 4.07 -3.51
C VAL A 48 -11.73 2.76 -3.31
N PRO A 49 -12.40 1.63 -2.99
CA PRO A 49 -11.76 0.32 -3.05
C PRO A 49 -11.28 0.09 -4.49
N VAL A 50 -9.98 -0.12 -4.65
CA VAL A 50 -9.47 -0.49 -5.97
C VAL A 50 -9.85 -1.96 -6.16
N GLU A 51 -10.91 -2.22 -6.92
CA GLU A 51 -11.16 -3.56 -7.45
C GLU A 51 -9.96 -3.91 -8.33
N ARG A 52 -9.02 -4.70 -7.79
CA ARG A 52 -7.94 -5.27 -8.57
C ARG A 52 -8.53 -6.36 -9.45
N LYS A 53 -9.19 -5.96 -10.54
CA LYS A 53 -9.60 -6.89 -11.59
C LYS A 53 -8.33 -7.49 -12.17
N GLN A 54 -8.14 -8.78 -11.91
CA GLN A 54 -7.06 -9.53 -12.51
C GLN A 54 -7.47 -9.86 -13.94
N GLU A 55 -6.72 -9.36 -14.92
CA GLU A 55 -6.91 -9.72 -16.32
C GLU A 55 -6.07 -10.95 -16.64
N SER A 56 -6.68 -11.93 -17.32
CA SER A 56 -5.94 -13.09 -17.81
C SER A 56 -5.23 -12.70 -19.10
N VAL A 57 -3.90 -12.78 -19.07
CA VAL A 57 -3.03 -12.47 -20.22
C VAL A 57 -2.14 -13.68 -20.54
N GLN A 58 -1.87 -13.90 -21.83
CA GLN A 58 -0.82 -14.83 -22.25
C GLN A 58 0.51 -14.08 -22.29
N LEU A 59 1.40 -14.43 -21.35
CA LEU A 59 2.77 -13.91 -21.28
C LEU A 59 3.76 -15.06 -21.48
N MET A 60 4.76 -14.84 -22.33
CA MET A 60 5.90 -15.75 -22.43
C MET A 60 6.87 -15.44 -21.29
N ILE A 61 7.15 -16.44 -20.46
CA ILE A 61 8.08 -16.35 -19.33
C ILE A 61 9.15 -17.40 -19.55
N ASP A 62 10.42 -17.03 -19.33
CA ASP A 62 11.53 -17.97 -19.40
C ASP A 62 11.31 -19.15 -18.45
N SER A 63 11.65 -20.35 -18.92
CA SER A 63 11.44 -21.59 -18.17
C SER A 63 12.14 -21.57 -16.81
N PHE A 64 13.35 -21.03 -16.73
CA PHE A 64 14.12 -20.91 -15.49
C PHE A 64 13.43 -19.99 -14.47
N VAL A 65 12.85 -18.87 -14.93
CA VAL A 65 12.13 -17.93 -14.05
C VAL A 65 10.86 -18.60 -13.52
N LEU A 66 10.15 -19.32 -14.39
CA LEU A 66 8.95 -20.05 -14.02
C LEU A 66 9.24 -21.18 -13.01
N GLU A 67 10.34 -21.91 -13.18
CA GLU A 67 10.82 -22.91 -12.22
C GLU A 67 11.19 -22.29 -10.87
N TYR A 68 11.88 -21.14 -10.86
CA TYR A 68 12.19 -20.40 -9.64
C TYR A 68 10.91 -20.04 -8.87
N PHE A 69 9.91 -19.47 -9.53
CA PHE A 69 8.65 -19.10 -8.88
C PHE A 69 7.85 -20.32 -8.41
N LYS A 70 7.86 -21.43 -9.16
CA LYS A 70 7.26 -22.69 -8.72
C LYS A 70 7.93 -23.26 -7.46
N ALA A 71 9.26 -23.27 -7.43
CA ALA A 71 10.02 -23.73 -6.26
C ALA A 71 9.79 -22.80 -5.04
N LYS A 72 9.66 -21.49 -5.27
CA LYS A 72 9.40 -20.50 -4.22
C LYS A 72 7.96 -20.53 -3.70
N ALA A 73 7.00 -20.99 -4.51
CA ALA A 73 5.59 -20.95 -4.17
C ALA A 73 5.19 -21.91 -3.04
N GLY A 74 5.85 -23.07 -2.92
CA GLY A 74 5.47 -24.09 -1.95
C GLY A 74 3.99 -24.46 -2.12
N ASP A 75 3.17 -24.21 -1.08
CA ASP A 75 1.71 -24.44 -1.08
C ASP A 75 0.89 -23.29 -1.70
N ARG A 76 1.52 -22.17 -2.09
CA ARG A 76 0.85 -21.02 -2.72
C ARG A 76 0.84 -21.16 -4.25
N ASP A 77 -0.03 -20.39 -4.90
CA ASP A 77 -0.03 -20.28 -6.36
C ASP A 77 1.17 -19.44 -6.84
N TYR A 78 2.00 -20.00 -7.73
CA TYR A 78 3.13 -19.30 -8.33
C TYR A 78 2.67 -18.07 -9.14
N GLN A 79 1.45 -18.09 -9.68
CA GLN A 79 0.87 -16.94 -10.40
C GLN A 79 0.70 -15.73 -9.46
N ALA A 80 0.31 -15.97 -8.21
CA ALA A 80 0.19 -14.92 -7.21
C ALA A 80 1.55 -14.31 -6.87
N LEU A 81 2.62 -15.11 -6.82
CA LEU A 81 3.98 -14.62 -6.61
C LEU A 81 4.50 -13.79 -7.80
N VAL A 82 4.22 -14.24 -9.02
CA VAL A 82 4.58 -13.48 -10.23
C VAL A 82 3.88 -12.12 -10.23
N ASN A 83 2.57 -12.09 -9.93
CA ASN A 83 1.82 -10.83 -9.87
C ASN A 83 2.34 -9.89 -8.75
N ALA A 84 2.73 -10.43 -7.59
CA ALA A 84 3.33 -9.66 -6.52
C ALA A 84 4.66 -9.01 -6.96
N ALA A 85 5.53 -9.78 -7.63
CA ALA A 85 6.80 -9.27 -8.15
C ALA A 85 6.60 -8.16 -9.20
N LEU A 86 5.63 -8.31 -10.10
CA LEU A 86 5.28 -7.27 -11.07
C LEU A 86 4.76 -6.00 -10.40
N THR A 87 3.99 -6.15 -9.32
CA THR A 87 3.48 -5.01 -8.53
C THR A 87 4.61 -4.25 -7.86
N GLU A 88 5.57 -4.96 -7.26
CA GLU A 88 6.76 -4.36 -6.64
C GLU A 88 7.64 -3.62 -7.67
N TYR A 89 7.82 -4.22 -8.85
CA TYR A 89 8.54 -3.56 -9.95
C TYR A 89 7.83 -2.26 -10.38
N MET A 90 6.52 -2.29 -10.56
CA MET A 90 5.72 -1.11 -10.89
C MET A 90 5.84 -0.01 -9.82
N MET A 91 5.80 -0.37 -8.53
CA MET A 91 5.90 0.60 -7.43
C MET A 91 7.29 1.24 -7.34
N SER A 92 8.34 0.48 -7.65
CA SER A 92 9.72 0.98 -7.66
C SER A 92 10.07 1.79 -8.91
N HIS A 93 9.29 1.65 -9.98
CA HIS A 93 9.51 2.32 -11.28
C HIS A 93 8.24 3.07 -11.73
N PRO A 94 7.87 4.17 -11.04
CA PRO A 94 6.75 4.99 -11.46
C PRO A 94 7.03 5.59 -12.85
N LEU A 95 6.04 5.56 -13.72
CA LEU A 95 6.10 6.24 -15.02
C LEU A 95 6.30 7.75 -14.76
N SER A 96 7.37 8.31 -15.32
CA SER A 96 7.69 9.74 -15.24
C SER A 96 6.73 10.59 -16.06
#